data_AF-A0A5C6ARL8-F1
#
_entry.id   AF-A0A5C6ARL8-F1
#
_cell.length_a   1.000
_cell.length_b   1.000
_cell.length_c   1.000
_cell.angle_alpha   90.00
_cell.angle_beta   90.00
_cell.angle_gamma   90.00
#
_symmetry.space_group_name_H-M   'P 1'
#
loop_
_entity.id
_entity.type
_entity.pdbx_description
1 polymer ?
#
loop_
_entity_poly.entity_id
_entity_poly.type
_entity_poly.pdbx_seq_one_letter_code
_entity_poly.pdbx_strand_id
1 'polypeptide(L)' 'MSQTIAVSLRVSSKSQDVASQEPELRRWAAQQEGEVRWYRDRFTGKTMERPAFTRLLRHVRSGEVQQIAV' A
#
# COMPACT_ATOMS: atom_id res chain seq x y z
N MET A 1 -3.31 21.44 -5.52
CA MET A 1 -2.56 20.62 -4.54
C MET A 1 -2.24 19.30 -5.23
N SER A 2 -1.01 18.82 -5.12
CA SER A 2 -0.62 17.51 -5.66
C SER A 2 -1.38 16.42 -4.88
N GLN A 3 -2.03 15.50 -5.59
CA GLN A 3 -2.75 14.39 -4.96
C GLN A 3 -1.75 13.39 -4.36
N THR A 4 -1.98 12.97 -3.13
CA THR A 4 -1.23 11.92 -2.45
C THR A 4 -2.02 10.61 -2.51
N ILE A 5 -1.41 9.62 -3.15
CA ILE A 5 -1.98 8.29 -3.36
C ILE A 5 -1.23 7.31 -2.47
N ALA A 6 -1.96 6.52 -1.69
CA ALA A 6 -1.40 5.41 -0.96
C ALA A 6 -1.55 4.11 -1.75
N VAL A 7 -0.47 3.37 -1.93
CA VAL A 7 -0.50 1.98 -2.44
C VAL A 7 -0.31 1.04 -1.27
N SER A 8 -1.27 0.15 -1.02
CA SER A 8 -1.26 -0.80 0.10
C SER A 8 -1.10 -2.23 -0.38
N LEU A 9 0.04 -2.87 -0.06
CA LEU A 9 0.30 -4.27 -0.38
C LEU A 9 0.41 -5.12 0.87
N ARG A 10 -0.13 -6.34 0.80
CA ARG A 10 -0.01 -7.34 1.88
C ARG A 10 0.36 -8.69 1.31
N VAL A 11 1.41 -9.32 1.86
CA VAL A 11 1.85 -10.66 1.45
C VAL A 11 1.77 -11.66 2.60
N SER A 12 1.23 -12.87 2.36
CA SER A 12 1.00 -13.86 3.43
C SER A 12 2.12 -14.88 3.63
N SER A 13 2.92 -15.18 2.60
CA SER A 13 4.09 -16.07 2.69
C SER A 13 5.08 -15.79 1.56
N LYS A 14 6.31 -16.34 1.63
CA LYS A 14 7.31 -16.26 0.54
C LYS A 14 6.92 -17.09 -0.68
N SER A 15 6.00 -18.04 -0.54
CA SER A 15 5.86 -19.16 -1.48
C SER A 15 4.67 -19.09 -2.42
N GLN A 16 3.66 -18.22 -2.20
CA GLN A 16 2.56 -18.08 -3.16
C GLN A 16 2.05 -16.63 -3.23
N ASP A 17 1.93 -16.16 -4.47
CA ASP A 17 0.94 -15.18 -4.96
C ASP A 17 1.11 -13.67 -4.77
N VAL A 18 2.33 -13.15 -4.61
CA VAL A 18 2.53 -11.68 -4.59
C VAL A 18 3.59 -11.15 -5.55
N ALA A 19 4.17 -12.03 -6.38
CA ALA A 19 5.08 -11.60 -7.44
C ALA A 19 4.34 -10.85 -8.57
N SER A 20 3.02 -10.97 -8.70
CA SER A 20 2.22 -10.34 -9.76
C SER A 20 1.70 -8.95 -9.41
N GLN A 21 1.30 -8.70 -8.16
CA GLN A 21 0.64 -7.45 -7.75
C GLN A 21 1.60 -6.27 -7.67
N GLU A 22 2.81 -6.46 -7.11
CA GLU A 22 3.75 -5.35 -6.96
C GLU A 22 4.21 -4.76 -8.31
N PRO A 23 4.61 -5.56 -9.31
CA PRO A 23 4.98 -5.01 -10.62
C PRO A 23 3.83 -4.27 -11.31
N GLU A 24 2.59 -4.76 -11.18
CA GLU A 24 1.42 -4.12 -11.76
C GLU A 24 1.09 -2.79 -11.09
N LEU A 25 1.03 -2.77 -9.76
CA LEU A 25 0.83 -1.54 -8.99
C LEU A 25 1.94 -0.52 -9.23
N ARG A 26 3.18 -0.98 -9.49
CA ARG A 26 4.29 -0.08 -9.85
C ARG A 26 4.08 0.56 -11.22
N ARG A 27 3.63 -0.21 -12.21
CA ARG A 27 3.28 0.33 -13.54
C ARG A 27 2.14 1.32 -13.45
N TRP A 28 1.09 1.01 -12.67
CA TRP A 28 -0.03 1.91 -12.44
C TRP A 28 0.40 3.19 -11.71
N ALA A 29 1.20 3.07 -10.65
CA ALA A 29 1.71 4.20 -9.87
C ALA A 29 2.58 5.15 -10.68
N ALA A 30 3.36 4.62 -11.64
CA ALA A 30 4.19 5.43 -12.53
C ALA A 30 3.38 6.33 -13.49
N GLN A 31 2.09 6.04 -13.67
CA GLN A 31 1.17 6.83 -14.50
C GLN A 31 0.38 7.86 -13.69
N GLN A 32 0.52 7.89 -12.36
CA GLN A 32 -0.22 8.81 -11.52
C GLN A 32 0.52 10.14 -11.37
N GLU A 33 -0.24 11.22 -11.35
CA GLU A 33 0.28 12.54 -10.99
C GLU A 33 0.26 12.70 -9.47
N GLY A 34 1.40 13.13 -8.91
CA GLY A 34 1.54 13.46 -7.49
C GLY A 34 2.34 12.46 -6.67
N GLU A 35 2.16 12.50 -5.35
CA GLU A 35 2.99 11.71 -4.43
C GLU A 35 2.39 10.31 -4.23
N VAL A 36 3.14 9.26 -4.59
CA VAL A 36 2.72 7.87 -4.32
C VAL A 36 3.47 7.30 -3.10
N ARG A 37 2.74 6.99 -2.03
CA ARG A 37 3.25 6.40 -0.78
C ARG A 37 2.95 4.92 -0.70
N TRP A 38 3.98 4.09 -0.46
CA TRP A 38 3.84 2.64 -0.40
C TRP A 38 3.74 2.13 1.04
N TYR A 39 2.72 1.32 1.33
CA TYR A 39 2.46 0.68 2.61
C TYR A 39 2.50 -0.83 2.41
N ARG A 40 3.62 -1.46 2.80
CA ARG A 40 3.83 -2.90 2.64
C ARG A 40 3.75 -3.60 3.99
N ASP A 41 2.84 -4.55 4.13
CA ASP A 41 2.78 -5.48 5.25
C ASP A 41 3.23 -6.88 4.81
N ARG A 42 4.12 -7.50 5.59
CA ARG A 42 4.35 -8.95 5.53
C ARG A 42 3.55 -9.60 6.65
N PHE A 43 2.46 -10.25 6.29
CA PHE A 43 1.44 -10.74 7.21
C PHE A 43 1.45 -12.26 7.27
N THR A 44 2.17 -12.87 8.21
CA THR A 44 1.88 -14.28 8.53
C THR A 44 0.48 -14.32 9.16
N GLY A 45 -0.38 -15.26 8.79
CA GLY A 45 -1.74 -15.39 9.37
C GLY A 45 -1.80 -15.67 10.88
N LYS A 46 -0.66 -15.56 11.58
CA LYS A 46 -0.49 -15.84 13.01
C LYS A 46 -0.63 -14.61 13.90
N THR A 47 -0.49 -13.39 13.36
CA THR A 47 -0.64 -12.15 14.14
C THR A 47 -1.40 -11.11 13.33
N MET A 48 -2.23 -10.30 13.99
CA MET A 48 -3.00 -9.22 13.36
C MET A 48 -2.21 -7.90 13.30
N GLU A 49 -0.92 -7.89 13.66
CA GLU A 49 -0.10 -6.68 13.67
C GLU A 49 0.27 -6.30 12.24
N ARG A 50 -0.43 -5.28 11.73
CA ARG A 50 -0.20 -4.68 10.40
C ARG A 50 0.28 -3.23 10.58
N PRO A 51 1.59 -3.01 10.84
CA PRO A 51 2.12 -1.68 11.10
C PRO A 51 1.96 -0.74 9.90
N ALA A 52 2.10 -1.23 8.67
CA ALA A 52 1.96 -0.40 7.49
C ALA A 52 0.50 0.03 7.28
N PHE A 53 -0.46 -0.89 7.47
CA PHE A 53 -1.87 -0.56 7.46
C PHE A 53 -2.25 0.47 8.54
N THR A 54 -1.72 0.33 9.75
CA THR A 54 -1.96 1.30 10.84
C THR A 54 -1.43 2.69 10.48
N ARG A 55 -0.24 2.77 9.89
CA ARG A 55 0.32 4.03 9.37
C ARG A 55 -0.53 4.62 8.24
N LEU A 56 -1.03 3.78 7.32
CA LEU A 56 -1.93 4.22 6.26
C LEU A 56 -3.19 4.88 6.84
N LEU A 57 -3.86 4.21 7.78
CA LEU A 57 -5.08 4.73 8.40
C LEU A 57 -4.85 6.08 9.09
N ARG A 58 -3.68 6.32 9.69
CA ARG A 58 -3.35 7.63 10.26
C ARG A 58 -3.28 8.71 9.18
N HIS A 59 -2.60 8.46 8.06
CA HIS A 59 -2.48 9.46 6.98
C HIS A 59 -3.82 9.69 6.27
N VAL A 60 -4.67 8.67 6.16
CA VAL A 60 -6.05 8.84 5.66
C VAL A 60 -6.85 9.74 6.61
N ARG A 61 -6.75 9.50 7.93
CA ARG A 61 -7.47 10.29 8.95
C ARG A 61 -6.98 11.73 9.06
N SER A 62 -5.70 11.99 8.81
CA SER A 62 -5.15 13.35 8.78
C SER A 62 -5.43 14.09 7.47
N GLY A 63 -6.05 13.44 6.48
CA GLY A 63 -6.29 14.01 5.15
C GLY A 63 -5.04 14.08 4.27
N GLU A 64 -3.91 13.51 4.71
CA GLU A 64 -2.67 13.44 3.95
C GLU A 64 -2.74 12.48 2.76
N VAL A 65 -3.68 11.54 2.75
CA VAL A 65 -3.93 10.60 1.65
C VAL A 65 -5.34 10.81 1.13
N GLN A 66 -5.47 11.08 -0.18
CA GLN A 66 -6.77 11.30 -0.81
C GLN A 66 -7.28 10.09 -1.60
N GLN A 67 -6.40 9.14 -1.91
CA GLN A 67 -6.75 7.92 -2.65
C GLN A 67 -5.94 6.73 -2.16
N ILE A 68 -6.54 5.54 -2.16
CA ILE A 68 -5.88 4.27 -1.84
C ILE A 68 -6.01 3.31 -3.02
N ALA A 69 -4.89 2.71 -3.44
CA ALA A 69 -4.80 1.62 -4.41
C ALA A 69 -4.31 0.34 -3.72
N VAL A 70 -4.84 -0.82 -4.12
CA VAL A 70 -4.59 -2.14 -3.51
C VAL A 70 -4.34 -3.19 -4.58
#